data_AF-A0A529NAW6-F1
#
_entry.id   AF-A0A529NAW6-F1
#
_cell.length_a   1.000
_cell.length_b   1.000
_cell.length_c   1.000
_cell.angle_alpha   90.00
_cell.angle_beta   90.00
_cell.angle_gamma   90.00
#
_symmetry.space_group_name_H-M   'P 1'
#
loop_
_entity.id
_entity.type
_entity.pdbx_description
1 polymer ?
#
loop_
_entity_poly.entity_id
_entity_poly.type
_entity_poly.pdbx_seq_one_letter_code
_entity_poly.pdbx_strand_id
1 'polypeptide(L)'
;PKEYQQIRLQLGNGSGQESPGFKLLLRMPPDLWRAFKASYLDGRGLTVADVYDARYDHGDAYVVAEALIEFDELFQKFRANHLYLIHRSIGLGSRSLKGRPVEMLEGGARHRFFPELWDIRCDMTDRWGAEYGTVRESISHCPHAKAG
;
A
#
# COMPACT_ATOMS: atom_id res chain seq x y z
N PRO A 1 -4.37 -8.96 27.32
CA PRO A 1 -3.80 -7.62 27.68
C PRO A 1 -3.03 -7.62 29.01
N LYS A 2 -3.60 -8.19 30.07
CA LYS A 2 -3.02 -8.26 31.41
C LYS A 2 -1.63 -8.92 31.43
N GLU A 3 -1.48 -10.05 30.76
CA GLU A 3 -0.23 -10.83 30.70
C GLU A 3 0.88 -10.04 30.02
N TYR A 4 0.55 -9.33 28.94
CA TYR A 4 1.53 -8.49 28.24
C TYR A 4 2.04 -7.35 29.13
N GLN A 5 1.20 -6.79 30.01
CA GLN A 5 1.65 -5.77 30.98
C GLN A 5 2.70 -6.31 31.96
N GLN A 6 2.58 -7.59 32.38
CA GLN A 6 3.57 -8.23 33.24
C GLN A 6 4.89 -8.46 32.50
N ILE A 7 4.82 -8.95 31.26
CA ILE A 7 6.01 -9.15 30.40
C ILE A 7 6.72 -7.82 30.13
N ARG A 8 5.96 -6.73 29.94
CA ARG A 8 6.48 -5.40 29.60
C ARG A 8 7.49 -4.85 30.59
N LEU A 9 7.44 -5.28 31.86
CA LEU A 9 8.40 -4.92 32.91
C LEU A 9 9.84 -5.40 32.60
N GLN A 10 9.98 -6.44 31.78
CA GLN A 10 11.26 -7.10 31.49
C GLN A 10 11.84 -6.72 30.11
N LEU A 11 11.13 -5.93 29.30
CA LEU A 11 11.50 -5.64 27.91
C LEU A 11 12.45 -4.44 27.74
N GLY A 12 12.77 -3.74 28.82
CA GLY A 12 13.60 -2.53 28.79
C GLY A 12 13.03 -1.46 27.85
N ASN A 13 13.86 -0.89 26.99
CA ASN A 13 13.48 0.17 26.04
C ASN A 13 13.34 -0.33 24.59
N GLY A 14 13.16 -1.64 24.38
CA GLY A 14 13.14 -2.24 23.04
C GLY A 14 12.07 -1.64 22.12
N SER A 15 12.41 -1.45 20.84
CA SER A 15 11.47 -0.97 19.83
C SER A 15 11.62 -1.70 18.50
N GLY A 16 10.50 -2.10 17.89
CA GLY A 16 10.49 -2.68 16.53
C GLY A 16 11.07 -1.74 15.46
N GLN A 17 11.07 -0.42 15.70
CA GLN A 17 11.71 0.56 14.81
C GLN A 17 13.23 0.40 14.73
N GLU A 18 13.84 -0.33 15.66
CA GLU A 18 15.28 -0.59 15.67
C GLU A 18 15.67 -1.83 14.86
N SER A 19 14.69 -2.64 14.43
CA SER A 19 14.93 -3.83 13.63
C SER A 19 15.74 -3.50 12.37
N PRO A 20 16.96 -4.09 12.19
CA PRO A 20 17.77 -3.86 11.00
C PRO A 20 17.05 -4.26 9.71
N GLY A 21 16.32 -5.37 9.73
CA GLY A 21 15.54 -5.84 8.59
C GLY A 21 14.40 -4.88 8.23
N PHE A 22 13.67 -4.38 9.22
CA PHE A 22 12.60 -3.41 8.98
C PHE A 22 13.14 -2.08 8.44
N LYS A 23 14.25 -1.59 8.98
CA LYS A 23 14.95 -0.40 8.44
C LYS A 23 15.40 -0.62 6.99
N LEU A 24 15.88 -1.82 6.66
CA LEU A 24 16.22 -2.16 5.28
C LEU A 24 14.99 -2.10 4.36
N LEU A 25 13.85 -2.66 4.78
CA LEU A 25 12.62 -2.59 4.00
C LEU A 25 12.14 -1.15 3.77
N LEU A 26 12.38 -0.24 4.72
CA LEU A 26 12.03 1.19 4.57
C LEU A 26 12.97 1.97 3.65
N ARG A 27 14.25 1.60 3.54
CA ARG A 27 15.24 2.32 2.71
C ARG A 27 15.30 1.83 1.26
N MET A 28 14.89 0.59 1.02
CA MET A 28 15.01 -0.07 -0.27
C MET A 28 14.13 0.51 -1.40
N PRO A 29 12.89 0.98 -1.15
CA PRO A 29 11.98 1.35 -2.24
C PRO A 29 12.48 2.43 -3.19
N PRO A 30 13.14 3.53 -2.74
CA PRO A 30 13.72 4.50 -3.67
C PRO A 30 14.75 3.91 -4.65
N ASP A 31 15.52 2.91 -4.23
CA ASP A 31 16.51 2.25 -5.08
C ASP A 31 15.83 1.27 -6.04
N LEU A 32 14.83 0.51 -5.58
CA LEU A 32 13.99 -0.32 -6.45
C LEU A 32 13.30 0.51 -7.53
N TRP A 33 12.72 1.65 -7.14
CA TRP A 33 12.05 2.54 -8.08
C TRP A 33 13.02 3.06 -9.15
N ARG A 34 14.22 3.50 -8.74
CA ARG A 34 15.25 3.96 -9.67
C ARG A 34 15.67 2.87 -10.65
N ALA A 35 15.91 1.65 -10.15
CA ALA A 35 16.28 0.51 -10.99
C ALA A 35 15.17 0.11 -11.96
N PHE A 36 13.91 0.12 -11.50
CA PHE A 36 12.73 -0.14 -12.32
C PHE A 36 12.62 0.87 -13.45
N LYS A 37 12.65 2.17 -13.14
CA LYS A 37 12.56 3.23 -14.16
C LYS A 37 13.67 3.13 -15.20
N ALA A 38 14.92 2.94 -14.76
CA ALA A 38 16.04 2.81 -15.69
C ALA A 38 15.90 1.59 -16.63
N SER A 39 15.45 0.43 -16.11
CA SER A 39 15.49 -0.84 -16.84
C SER A 39 14.23 -1.14 -17.65
N TYR A 40 13.07 -0.64 -17.19
CA TYR A 40 11.75 -0.99 -17.73
C TYR A 40 10.98 0.21 -18.27
N LEU A 41 11.33 1.44 -17.89
CA LEU A 41 10.69 2.67 -18.39
C LEU A 41 11.62 3.46 -19.31
N ASP A 42 12.46 4.32 -18.73
CA ASP A 42 13.27 5.32 -19.42
C ASP A 42 14.16 4.69 -20.50
N GLY A 43 14.83 3.56 -20.19
CA GLY A 43 15.68 2.84 -21.13
C GLY A 43 14.93 2.20 -22.31
N ARG A 44 13.60 2.11 -22.23
CA ARG A 44 12.71 1.54 -23.27
C ARG A 44 11.79 2.60 -23.88
N GLY A 45 11.90 3.86 -23.46
CA GLY A 45 11.01 4.93 -23.89
C GLY A 45 9.55 4.72 -23.51
N LEU A 46 9.29 4.04 -22.39
CA LEU A 46 7.95 3.79 -21.85
C LEU A 46 7.68 4.69 -20.65
N THR A 47 6.42 5.10 -20.49
CA THR A 47 5.90 5.68 -19.25
C THR A 47 5.13 4.63 -18.45
N VAL A 48 4.80 4.95 -17.19
CA VAL A 48 3.87 4.11 -16.41
C VAL A 48 2.53 3.95 -17.14
N ALA A 49 2.02 5.00 -17.79
CA ALA A 49 0.78 4.93 -18.56
C ALA A 49 0.89 4.01 -19.78
N ASP A 50 2.04 3.99 -20.47
CA ASP A 50 2.26 3.04 -21.56
C ASP A 50 2.20 1.60 -21.06
N VAL A 51 2.81 1.31 -19.91
CA VAL A 51 2.87 -0.04 -19.31
C VAL A 51 1.47 -0.58 -18.97
N TYR A 52 0.56 0.26 -18.49
CA TYR A 52 -0.76 -0.16 -18.03
C TYR A 52 -1.89 0.01 -19.06
N ASP A 53 -1.68 0.80 -20.11
CA ASP A 53 -2.76 1.22 -21.00
C ASP A 53 -2.30 1.34 -22.46
N ALA A 54 -1.66 2.46 -22.84
CA ALA A 54 -1.46 2.81 -24.26
C ALA A 54 -0.61 1.81 -25.06
N ARG A 55 0.27 1.06 -24.38
CA ARG A 55 1.14 0.03 -24.98
C ARG A 55 1.14 -1.25 -24.15
N TYR A 56 0.02 -1.53 -23.48
CA TYR A 56 -0.10 -2.70 -22.62
C TYR A 56 0.09 -4.00 -23.41
N ASP A 57 1.01 -4.84 -22.95
CA ASP A 57 1.33 -6.13 -23.56
C ASP A 57 1.52 -7.27 -22.55
N HIS A 58 1.22 -7.02 -21.26
CA HIS A 58 1.48 -7.95 -20.15
C HIS A 58 2.96 -8.41 -20.07
N GLY A 59 3.89 -7.61 -20.57
CA GLY A 59 5.32 -7.90 -20.59
C GLY A 59 6.00 -7.76 -19.22
N ASP A 60 7.32 -7.89 -19.23
CA ASP A 60 8.15 -7.83 -18.03
C ASP A 60 8.04 -6.49 -17.27
N ALA A 61 7.90 -5.36 -17.96
CA ALA A 61 7.69 -4.06 -17.35
C ALA A 61 6.39 -4.02 -16.52
N TYR A 62 5.31 -4.62 -17.03
CA TYR A 62 4.04 -4.74 -16.32
C TYR A 62 4.17 -5.67 -15.11
N VAL A 63 4.73 -6.87 -15.31
CA VAL A 63 4.88 -7.86 -14.22
C VAL A 63 5.73 -7.32 -13.08
N VAL A 64 6.83 -6.62 -13.37
CA VAL A 64 7.67 -6.02 -12.34
C VAL A 64 6.95 -4.84 -11.66
N ALA A 65 6.20 -4.02 -12.41
CA ALA A 65 5.40 -2.95 -11.82
C ALA A 65 4.33 -3.50 -10.85
N GLU A 66 3.67 -4.60 -11.20
CA GLU A 66 2.70 -5.26 -10.34
C GLU A 66 3.37 -5.89 -9.09
N ALA A 67 4.57 -6.45 -9.22
CA ALA A 67 5.32 -6.91 -8.05
C ALA A 67 5.71 -5.77 -7.09
N LEU A 68 6.04 -4.58 -7.63
CA LEU A 68 6.32 -3.40 -6.81
C LEU A 68 5.07 -2.87 -6.11
N ILE A 69 3.91 -2.84 -6.79
CA ILE A 69 2.67 -2.42 -6.13
C ILE A 69 2.24 -3.42 -5.06
N GLU A 70 2.39 -4.71 -5.31
CA GLU A 70 2.08 -5.76 -4.34
C GLU A 70 2.96 -5.62 -3.10
N PHE A 71 4.26 -5.33 -3.27
CA PHE A 71 5.15 -5.02 -2.15
C PHE A 71 4.61 -3.88 -1.28
N ASP A 72 4.18 -2.77 -1.90
CA ASP A 72 3.63 -1.62 -1.17
C ASP A 72 2.31 -2.00 -0.47
N GLU A 73 1.41 -2.68 -1.16
CA GLU A 73 0.13 -3.17 -0.63
C GLU A 73 0.33 -4.09 0.60
N LEU A 74 1.23 -5.07 0.49
CA LEU A 74 1.58 -5.97 1.59
C LEU A 74 2.17 -5.21 2.78
N PHE A 75 2.97 -4.17 2.52
CA PHE A 75 3.52 -3.33 3.58
C PHE A 75 2.43 -2.53 4.32
N GLN A 76 1.42 -2.04 3.60
CA GLN A 76 0.28 -1.35 4.21
C GLN A 76 -0.60 -2.32 5.01
N LYS A 77 -0.85 -3.53 4.50
CA LYS A 77 -1.53 -4.60 5.26
C LYS A 77 -0.78 -4.92 6.55
N PHE A 78 0.55 -5.05 6.48
CA PHE A 78 1.38 -5.22 7.67
C PHE A 78 1.22 -4.07 8.67
N ARG A 79 1.31 -2.81 8.23
CA ARG A 79 1.14 -1.63 9.10
C ARG A 79 -0.23 -1.61 9.77
N ALA A 80 -1.30 -1.89 9.03
CA ALA A 80 -2.66 -1.96 9.57
C ALA A 80 -2.79 -3.06 10.62
N ASN A 81 -2.34 -4.28 10.31
CA ASN A 81 -2.37 -5.41 11.24
C ASN A 81 -1.54 -5.14 12.50
N HIS A 82 -0.38 -4.52 12.34
CA HIS A 82 0.49 -4.10 13.44
C HIS A 82 -0.21 -3.08 14.35
N LEU A 83 -0.87 -2.07 13.78
CA LEU A 83 -1.61 -1.07 14.53
C LEU A 83 -2.78 -1.69 15.31
N TYR A 84 -3.56 -2.58 14.68
CA TYR A 84 -4.64 -3.30 15.35
C TYR A 84 -4.12 -4.19 16.48
N LEU A 85 -3.01 -4.89 16.28
CA LEU A 85 -2.38 -5.69 17.32
C LEU A 85 -1.98 -4.84 18.52
N ILE A 86 -1.39 -3.66 18.28
CA ILE A 86 -1.05 -2.72 19.35
C ILE A 86 -2.32 -2.23 20.05
N HIS A 87 -3.34 -1.82 19.30
CA HIS A 87 -4.61 -1.34 19.83
C HIS A 87 -5.24 -2.36 20.79
N ARG A 88 -5.39 -3.63 20.36
CA ARG A 88 -5.97 -4.69 21.21
C ARG A 88 -5.09 -5.13 22.38
N SER A 89 -3.79 -4.82 22.34
CA SER A 89 -2.82 -5.27 23.36
C SER A 89 -2.60 -4.22 24.45
N ILE A 90 -2.38 -2.96 24.06
CA ILE A 90 -2.02 -1.86 24.97
C ILE A 90 -2.87 -0.59 24.78
N GLY A 91 -3.68 -0.50 23.73
CA GLY A 91 -4.50 0.69 23.40
C GLY A 91 -3.74 1.75 22.61
N LEU A 92 -4.44 2.53 21.78
CA LEU A 92 -3.84 3.61 20.97
C LEU A 92 -3.34 4.79 21.80
N GLY A 93 -4.05 5.15 22.88
CA GLY A 93 -3.66 6.22 23.81
C GLY A 93 -2.43 5.91 24.67
N SER A 94 -1.75 4.80 24.41
CA SER A 94 -0.64 4.32 25.22
C SER A 94 0.70 4.85 24.71
N ARG A 95 1.71 4.73 25.57
CA ARG A 95 3.11 5.02 25.21
C ARG A 95 3.86 3.73 24.94
N SER A 96 4.76 3.74 23.97
CA SER A 96 5.71 2.65 23.74
C SER A 96 6.70 2.51 24.90
N LEU A 97 7.54 1.47 24.86
CA LEU A 97 8.63 1.25 25.83
C LEU A 97 9.65 2.41 25.85
N LYS A 98 9.73 3.20 24.78
CA LYS A 98 10.56 4.42 24.71
C LYS A 98 9.79 5.70 25.07
N GLY A 99 8.59 5.59 25.63
CA GLY A 99 7.75 6.73 25.97
C GLY A 99 7.15 7.46 24.75
N ARG A 100 7.28 6.90 23.54
CA ARG A 100 6.73 7.53 22.32
C ARG A 100 5.23 7.27 22.21
N PRO A 101 4.40 8.27 21.85
CA PRO A 101 2.98 8.05 21.55
C PRO A 101 2.80 6.99 20.46
N VAL A 102 1.86 6.08 20.64
CA VAL A 102 1.57 5.01 19.68
C VAL A 102 0.91 5.55 18.42
N GLU A 103 0.14 6.65 18.55
CA GLU A 103 -0.58 7.34 17.48
C GLU A 103 0.36 7.80 16.35
N MET A 104 1.65 7.99 16.62
CA MET A 104 2.64 8.30 15.58
C MET A 104 2.76 7.21 14.51
N LEU A 105 2.37 5.97 14.81
CA LEU A 105 2.35 4.87 13.83
C LEU A 105 1.24 5.05 12.77
N GLU A 106 0.20 5.82 13.07
CA GLU A 106 -0.92 6.08 12.14
C GLU A 106 -0.44 6.89 10.92
N GLY A 107 0.55 7.76 11.09
CA GLY A 107 1.14 8.54 10.00
C GLY A 107 1.80 7.66 8.93
N GLY A 108 2.33 6.49 9.33
CA GLY A 108 2.93 5.55 8.40
C GLY A 108 1.93 4.93 7.42
N ALA A 109 0.67 4.78 7.82
CA ALA A 109 -0.36 4.12 7.00
C ALA A 109 -0.74 4.89 5.72
N ARG A 110 -0.34 6.17 5.60
CA ARG A 110 -0.62 7.00 4.42
C ARG A 110 0.54 7.04 3.42
N HIS A 111 1.70 6.54 3.80
CA HIS A 111 2.89 6.61 2.94
C HIS A 111 2.85 5.53 1.87
N ARG A 112 2.89 5.93 0.60
CA ARG A 112 3.02 5.06 -0.58
C ARG A 112 4.47 5.11 -1.05
N PHE A 113 5.10 3.95 -1.25
CA PHE A 113 6.48 3.89 -1.73
C PHE A 113 6.59 4.20 -3.23
N PHE A 114 5.59 3.80 -4.01
CA PHE A 114 5.57 3.95 -5.46
C PHE A 114 4.33 4.73 -5.92
N PRO A 115 4.22 6.03 -5.60
CA PRO A 115 3.00 6.81 -5.83
C PRO A 115 2.56 6.81 -7.30
N GLU A 116 3.49 6.90 -8.24
CA GLU A 116 3.21 6.88 -9.69
C GLU A 116 2.46 5.60 -10.12
N LEU A 117 2.80 4.45 -9.51
CA LEU A 117 2.07 3.22 -9.77
C LEU A 117 0.66 3.31 -9.19
N TRP A 118 0.43 3.85 -8.00
CA TRP A 118 -0.93 4.01 -7.47
C TRP A 118 -1.77 4.99 -8.29
N ASP A 119 -1.17 6.11 -8.69
CA ASP A 119 -1.86 7.23 -9.31
C ASP A 119 -2.35 6.89 -10.74
N ILE A 120 -1.63 6.05 -11.51
CA ILE A 120 -2.09 5.64 -12.85
C ILE A 120 -3.45 4.92 -12.83
N ARG A 121 -3.80 4.25 -11.72
CA ARG A 121 -5.12 3.60 -11.59
C ARG A 121 -6.24 4.64 -11.50
N CYS A 122 -5.99 5.76 -10.81
CA CYS A 122 -6.90 6.90 -10.79
C CYS A 122 -7.01 7.51 -12.18
N ASP A 123 -5.88 7.80 -12.82
CA ASP A 123 -5.85 8.42 -14.16
C ASP A 123 -6.55 7.57 -15.23
N MET A 124 -6.39 6.24 -15.19
CA MET A 124 -7.12 5.32 -16.07
C MET A 124 -8.62 5.34 -15.80
N THR A 125 -9.02 5.32 -14.52
CA THR A 125 -10.44 5.35 -14.12
C THR A 125 -11.10 6.66 -14.54
N ASP A 126 -10.41 7.79 -14.36
CA ASP A 126 -10.92 9.12 -14.70
C ASP A 126 -11.05 9.28 -16.22
N ARG A 127 -10.08 8.81 -17.01
CA ARG A 127 -10.17 8.80 -18.48
C ARG A 127 -11.34 7.97 -18.97
N TRP A 128 -11.52 6.78 -18.40
CA TRP A 128 -12.66 5.93 -18.72
C TRP A 128 -13.99 6.57 -18.32
N GLY A 129 -14.06 7.21 -17.14
CA GLY A 129 -15.23 7.96 -16.69
C GLY A 129 -15.58 9.15 -17.59
N ALA A 130 -14.57 9.83 -18.15
CA ALA A 130 -14.76 10.91 -19.11
C ALA A 130 -15.32 10.42 -20.45
N GLU A 131 -14.93 9.21 -20.90
CA GLU A 131 -15.39 8.64 -22.17
C GLU A 131 -16.76 7.96 -22.05
N TYR A 132 -17.01 7.24 -20.94
CA TYR A 132 -18.18 6.36 -20.83
C TYR A 132 -19.14 6.72 -19.69
N GLY A 133 -18.89 7.80 -18.96
CA GLY A 133 -19.67 8.24 -17.80
C GLY A 133 -19.21 7.63 -16.47
N THR A 134 -19.39 8.38 -15.38
CA THR A 134 -18.93 8.04 -14.03
C THR A 134 -19.94 7.26 -13.19
N VAL A 135 -21.20 7.19 -13.63
CA VAL A 135 -22.29 6.48 -12.94
C VAL A 135 -22.90 5.46 -13.89
N ARG A 136 -23.08 4.23 -13.41
CA ARG A 136 -23.76 3.15 -14.14
C ARG A 136 -25.14 2.92 -13.55
N GLU A 137 -26.09 2.54 -14.41
CA GLU A 137 -27.38 2.05 -13.95
C GLU A 137 -27.19 0.81 -13.08
N SER A 138 -27.98 0.69 -12.02
CA SER A 138 -27.94 -0.46 -11.13
C SER A 138 -28.45 -1.71 -11.86
N ILE A 139 -27.66 -2.80 -11.80
CA ILE A 139 -28.06 -4.12 -12.32
C ILE A 139 -29.31 -4.69 -11.61
N SER A 140 -29.70 -4.12 -10.46
CA SER A 140 -30.87 -4.55 -9.69
C SER A 140 -32.20 -4.21 -10.35
N HIS A 141 -32.24 -3.22 -11.26
CA HIS A 141 -33.45 -2.86 -12.01
C HIS A 141 -33.42 -3.52 -13.38
N CYS A 142 -33.61 -4.85 -13.44
CA CYS A 142 -33.86 -5.53 -14.71
C CYS A 142 -35.33 -5.32 -15.13
N PRO A 143 -35.64 -4.56 -16.21
CA PRO A 143 -37.03 -4.30 -16.64
C PRO A 143 -37.70 -5.54 -17.29
N HIS A 144 -37.00 -6.67 -17.36
CA HIS A 144 -37.41 -7.86 -18.11
C HIS A 144 -37.76 -9.07 -17.25
N ALA A 145 -38.02 -8.90 -15.96
CA ALA A 145 -38.81 -9.90 -15.22
C ALA A 145 -40.27 -9.84 -15.72
N LYS A 146 -40.52 -10.42 -16.91
CA LYS A 146 -41.88 -10.69 -17.37
C LYS A 146 -42.53 -11.60 -16.33
N ALA A 147 -43.62 -11.13 -15.76
CA ALA A 147 -44.55 -11.96 -15.02
C ALA A 147 -44.97 -13.14 -15.90
N GLY A 148 -44.66 -14.34 -15.43
CA GLY A 148 -45.20 -15.61 -15.89
C GLY A 148 -45.85 -16.30 -14.70
#